data_AF-A0A1Q7AQV7-F1
#
_entry.id   AF-A0A1Q7AQV7-F1
#
_cell.length_a   1.000
_cell.length_b   1.000
_cell.length_c   1.000
_cell.angle_alpha   90.00
_cell.angle_beta   90.00
_cell.angle_gamma   90.00
#
_symmetry.space_group_name_H-M   'P 1'
#
loop_
_entity.id
_entity.type
_entity.pdbx_description
1 polymer ?
#
loop_
_entity_poly.entity_id
_entity_poly.type
_entity_poly.pdbx_seq_one_letter_code
_entity_poly.pdbx_strand_id
1 'polypeptide(L)'
;MELGAEVLIEHDAGVGAHLSDSAYVEAGATAVDATGVEAADLLWCVGPPAPDRLHAGQVVVGLLNPLGDPARMSAYAERLAAAQAQHELAELADVLERRGVEVTYAIHPVAGRMPGHMNVLLAEANVPYPQLHEMDEANPEFARTDVALVIGANDVTNPAARRPGNPVSGMPILDVDHARSVIVIKRSMGHGYAGIDNELYTNPRTGMYFADAKKGLAALTAAVKTLVG
;
A
#
# COMPACT_ATOMS: atom_id res chain seq x y z
N MET A 1 -16.35 -20.09 18.01
CA MET A 1 -15.57 -19.22 17.10
C MET A 1 -16.49 -18.79 15.98
N GLU A 2 -16.98 -17.55 16.02
CA GLU A 2 -18.06 -17.04 15.16
C GLU A 2 -17.59 -15.86 14.27
N LEU A 3 -16.26 -15.64 14.16
CA LEU A 3 -15.64 -14.48 13.50
C LEU A 3 -14.87 -14.80 12.20
N GLY A 4 -14.81 -16.07 11.77
CA GLY A 4 -14.13 -16.45 10.52
C GLY A 4 -12.61 -16.25 10.50
N ALA A 5 -11.98 -15.99 11.65
CA ALA A 5 -10.54 -15.83 11.78
C ALA A 5 -9.85 -17.15 12.17
N GLU A 6 -8.71 -17.43 11.54
CA GLU A 6 -7.78 -18.47 11.98
C GLU A 6 -6.92 -17.92 13.12
N VAL A 7 -6.85 -18.65 14.24
CA VAL A 7 -6.06 -18.24 15.41
C VAL A 7 -4.80 -19.11 15.45
N LEU A 8 -3.65 -18.48 15.28
CA LEU A 8 -2.35 -19.13 15.36
C LEU A 8 -1.67 -18.81 16.70
N ILE A 9 -0.94 -19.77 17.26
CA ILE A 9 -0.11 -19.57 18.45
C ILE A 9 1.30 -20.09 18.16
N GLU A 10 2.31 -19.28 18.46
CA GLU A 10 3.72 -19.72 18.38
C GLU A 10 3.94 -20.78 19.47
N HIS A 11 4.61 -21.88 19.12
CA HIS A 11 5.01 -22.90 20.08
C HIS A 11 5.68 -22.27 21.31
N ASP A 12 5.31 -22.76 22.50
CA ASP A 12 5.83 -22.33 23.79
C ASP A 12 5.51 -20.86 24.18
N ALA A 13 4.67 -20.13 23.43
CA ALA A 13 4.32 -18.74 23.74
C ALA A 13 3.69 -18.55 25.12
N GLY A 14 3.02 -19.57 25.67
CA GLY A 14 2.38 -19.54 26.98
C GLY A 14 3.27 -19.95 28.15
N VAL A 15 4.51 -20.43 27.92
CA VAL A 15 5.37 -20.99 28.98
C VAL A 15 5.59 -19.99 30.12
N GLY A 16 5.81 -18.72 29.80
CA GLY A 16 5.98 -17.65 30.80
C GLY A 16 4.74 -17.34 31.64
N ALA A 17 3.56 -17.79 31.20
CA ALA A 17 2.28 -17.67 31.90
C ALA A 17 1.80 -19.03 32.45
N HIS A 18 2.64 -20.06 32.42
CA HIS A 18 2.30 -21.44 32.81
C HIS A 18 1.14 -22.05 32.00
N LEU A 19 1.01 -21.68 30.72
CA LEU A 19 0.06 -22.27 29.78
C LEU A 19 0.80 -23.13 28.77
N SER A 20 0.34 -24.37 28.58
CA SER A 20 0.87 -25.28 27.56
C SER A 20 0.25 -25.02 26.20
N ASP A 21 0.94 -25.39 25.12
CA ASP A 21 0.39 -25.36 23.76
C ASP A 21 -0.94 -26.12 23.65
N SER A 22 -1.08 -27.24 24.36
CA SER A 22 -2.31 -28.02 24.39
C SER A 22 -3.51 -27.20 24.89
N ALA A 23 -3.32 -26.29 25.86
CA ALA A 23 -4.38 -25.44 26.37
C ALA A 23 -4.89 -24.46 25.29
N TYR A 24 -4.00 -23.96 24.42
CA TYR A 24 -4.38 -23.11 23.29
C TYR A 24 -5.05 -23.90 22.17
N VAL A 25 -4.55 -25.10 21.88
CA VAL A 25 -5.14 -25.99 20.86
C VAL A 25 -6.54 -26.46 21.27
N GLU A 26 -6.75 -26.81 22.54
CA GLU A 26 -8.07 -27.13 23.08
C GLU A 26 -9.03 -25.94 23.02
N ALA A 27 -8.52 -24.71 23.12
CA ALA A 27 -9.28 -23.48 22.93
C ALA A 27 -9.55 -23.13 21.45
N GLY A 28 -9.00 -23.91 20.50
CA GLY A 28 -9.25 -23.79 19.07
C GLY A 28 -8.18 -23.04 18.28
N ALA A 29 -7.00 -22.80 18.85
CA ALA A 29 -5.86 -22.26 18.10
C ALA A 29 -5.08 -23.38 17.39
N THR A 30 -4.34 -23.02 16.34
CA THR A 30 -3.35 -23.88 15.70
C THR A 30 -1.96 -23.51 16.19
N ALA A 31 -1.26 -24.46 16.80
CA ALA A 31 0.13 -24.28 17.20
C ALA A 31 1.04 -24.34 15.96
N VAL A 32 1.89 -23.34 15.80
CA VAL A 32 2.81 -23.17 14.66
C VAL A 32 4.18 -22.71 15.16
N ASP A 33 5.18 -22.77 14.28
CA ASP A 33 6.48 -22.16 14.56
C ASP A 33 6.44 -20.62 14.43
N ALA A 34 7.57 -19.99 14.73
CA ALA A 34 7.73 -18.54 14.62
C ALA A 34 7.36 -17.99 13.24
N THR A 35 7.68 -18.71 12.16
CA THR A 35 7.39 -18.26 10.80
C THR A 35 5.90 -18.34 10.48
N GLY A 36 5.19 -19.30 11.06
CA GLY A 36 3.74 -19.44 10.94
C GLY A 36 2.99 -18.24 11.52
N VAL A 37 3.37 -17.77 12.71
CA VAL A 37 2.74 -16.57 13.30
C VAL A 37 3.15 -15.27 12.59
N GLU A 38 4.37 -15.20 12.07
CA GLU A 38 4.87 -14.02 11.35
C GLU A 38 4.13 -13.77 10.04
N ALA A 39 3.57 -14.81 9.42
CA ALA A 39 2.79 -14.72 8.20
C ALA A 39 1.35 -14.19 8.42
N ALA A 40 0.89 -14.05 9.66
CA ALA A 40 -0.47 -13.62 9.97
C ALA A 40 -0.69 -12.13 9.67
N ASP A 41 -1.88 -11.77 9.17
CA ASP A 41 -2.27 -10.38 8.92
C ASP A 41 -2.32 -9.53 10.21
N LEU A 42 -2.61 -10.18 11.34
CA LEU A 42 -2.63 -9.56 12.67
C LEU A 42 -1.75 -10.36 13.62
N LEU A 43 -0.71 -9.70 14.14
CA LEU A 43 0.18 -10.24 15.16
C LEU A 43 -0.17 -9.66 16.54
N TRP A 44 -0.66 -10.51 17.43
CA TRP A 44 -0.87 -10.16 18.84
C TRP A 44 0.32 -10.61 19.67
N CYS A 45 0.93 -9.69 20.42
CA CYS A 45 2.14 -9.94 21.18
C CYS A 45 2.09 -9.32 22.58
N VAL A 46 2.65 -10.01 23.57
CA VAL A 46 2.79 -9.44 24.93
C VAL A 46 3.93 -8.42 24.95
N GLY A 47 5.09 -8.81 24.43
CA GLY A 47 6.26 -7.93 24.26
C GLY A 47 6.44 -7.48 22.80
N PRO A 48 7.20 -6.39 22.57
CA PRO A 48 7.44 -5.89 21.22
C PRO A 48 8.19 -6.93 20.37
N PRO A 49 7.68 -7.33 19.20
CA PRO A 49 8.38 -8.23 18.29
C PRO A 49 9.64 -7.57 17.72
N ALA A 50 10.60 -8.36 17.28
CA ALA A 50 11.71 -7.80 16.54
C ALA A 50 11.18 -7.24 15.19
N PRO A 51 11.55 -6.01 14.77
CA PRO A 51 11.01 -5.43 13.55
C PRO A 51 11.15 -6.35 12.33
N ASP A 52 12.21 -7.16 12.27
CA ASP A 52 12.53 -8.08 11.16
C ASP A 52 11.61 -9.28 11.01
N ARG A 53 10.81 -9.52 12.03
CA ARG A 53 9.72 -10.49 12.00
C ARG A 53 8.43 -9.91 11.41
N LEU A 54 8.40 -8.60 11.13
CA LEU A 54 7.22 -7.90 10.62
C LEU A 54 7.25 -7.75 9.11
N HIS A 55 6.08 -7.83 8.49
CA HIS A 55 5.91 -7.61 7.05
C HIS A 55 4.95 -6.46 6.75
N ALA A 56 5.09 -5.89 5.56
CA ALA A 56 4.30 -4.74 5.12
C ALA A 56 2.81 -5.09 5.06
N GLY A 57 1.97 -4.26 5.68
CA GLY A 57 0.52 -4.46 5.77
C GLY A 57 0.05 -5.24 6.99
N GLN A 58 0.96 -5.80 7.79
CA GLN A 58 0.63 -6.48 9.04
C GLN A 58 0.13 -5.49 10.11
N VAL A 59 -0.84 -5.90 10.91
CA VAL A 59 -1.29 -5.16 12.10
C VAL A 59 -0.62 -5.77 13.32
N VAL A 60 0.08 -4.95 14.11
CA VAL A 60 0.72 -5.39 15.35
C VAL A 60 -0.02 -4.81 16.55
N VAL A 61 -0.51 -5.68 17.44
CA VAL A 61 -1.18 -5.31 18.69
C VAL A 61 -0.37 -5.83 19.86
N GLY A 62 0.02 -4.95 20.79
CA GLY A 62 0.78 -5.35 21.97
C GLY A 62 1.31 -4.20 22.81
N LEU A 63 2.08 -4.51 23.85
CA LEU A 63 2.76 -3.53 24.69
C LEU A 63 4.07 -3.07 24.01
N LEU A 64 3.95 -2.23 22.98
CA LEU A 64 5.07 -1.89 22.09
C LEU A 64 6.11 -0.92 22.71
N ASN A 65 5.78 -0.31 23.84
CA ASN A 65 6.58 0.70 24.54
C ASN A 65 7.09 1.81 23.60
N PRO A 66 6.19 2.58 22.96
CA PRO A 66 6.56 3.51 21.90
C PRO A 66 7.46 4.67 22.36
N LEU A 67 7.30 5.11 23.62
CA LEU A 67 8.09 6.20 24.18
C LEU A 67 9.46 5.74 24.68
N GLY A 68 9.57 4.47 25.13
CA GLY A 68 10.83 3.92 25.64
C GLY A 68 11.79 3.46 24.55
N ASP A 69 11.30 3.28 23.31
CA ASP A 69 12.13 2.91 22.16
C ASP A 69 11.64 3.55 20.85
N PRO A 70 11.93 4.85 20.64
CA PRO A 70 11.53 5.55 19.43
C PRO A 70 12.16 4.96 18.15
N ALA A 71 13.36 4.38 18.25
CA ALA A 71 14.05 3.76 17.12
C ALA A 71 13.29 2.51 16.63
N ARG A 72 12.82 1.66 17.56
CA ARG A 72 11.96 0.52 17.21
C ARG A 72 10.64 0.97 16.59
N MET A 73 10.05 2.07 17.06
CA MET A 73 8.83 2.60 16.46
C MET A 73 9.06 3.10 15.02
N SER A 74 10.20 3.74 14.76
CA SER A 74 10.60 4.09 13.39
C SER A 74 10.75 2.85 12.50
N ALA A 75 11.42 1.80 13.01
CA ALA A 75 11.60 0.56 12.27
C ALA A 75 10.27 -0.19 12.01
N TYR A 76 9.30 -0.10 12.93
CA TYR A 76 7.95 -0.60 12.70
C TYR A 76 7.23 0.21 11.63
N ALA A 77 7.31 1.54 11.68
CA ALA A 77 6.72 2.39 10.66
C ALA A 77 7.28 2.05 9.27
N GLU A 78 8.60 1.89 9.14
CA GLU A 78 9.26 1.49 7.89
C GLU A 78 8.81 0.13 7.36
N ARG A 79 8.63 -0.86 8.25
CA ARG A 79 8.30 -2.22 7.84
C ARG A 79 6.83 -2.50 7.65
N LEU A 80 5.98 -1.90 8.47
CA LEU A 80 4.53 -2.08 8.41
C LEU A 80 3.91 -1.21 7.32
N ALA A 81 4.49 -0.04 7.03
CA ALA A 81 4.04 0.80 5.93
C ALA A 81 4.48 0.26 4.57
N ALA A 82 3.61 0.35 3.58
CA ALA A 82 3.93 -0.02 2.20
C ALA A 82 5.00 0.92 1.62
N ALA A 83 6.10 0.35 1.10
CA ALA A 83 7.20 0.90 0.27
C ALA A 83 7.85 2.26 0.61
N GLN A 84 7.26 3.15 1.43
CA GLN A 84 7.78 4.47 1.79
C GLN A 84 8.39 5.22 0.59
N ALA A 85 7.59 5.37 -0.46
CA ALA A 85 8.02 5.85 -1.79
C ALA A 85 7.64 7.32 -2.07
N GLN A 86 7.06 8.02 -1.09
CA GLN A 86 6.58 9.39 -1.21
C GLN A 86 7.69 10.39 -1.57
N HIS A 87 8.91 10.19 -1.06
CA HIS A 87 10.04 11.05 -1.36
C HIS A 87 10.58 10.85 -2.78
N GLU A 88 10.68 9.60 -3.24
CA GLU A 88 11.07 9.29 -4.62
C GLU A 88 10.02 9.79 -5.62
N LEU A 89 8.73 9.75 -5.25
CA LEU A 89 7.67 10.33 -6.04
C LEU A 89 7.81 11.86 -6.14
N ALA A 90 8.02 12.54 -5.02
CA ALA A 90 8.24 13.99 -5.01
C ALA A 90 9.48 14.37 -5.83
N GLU A 91 10.58 13.61 -5.73
CA GLU A 91 11.79 13.84 -6.55
C GLU A 91 11.51 13.66 -8.05
N LEU A 92 10.73 12.65 -8.43
CA LEU A 92 10.34 12.44 -9.83
C LEU A 92 9.52 13.64 -10.34
N ALA A 93 8.53 14.08 -9.55
CA ALA A 93 7.70 15.24 -9.88
C ALA A 93 8.55 16.50 -10.07
N ASP A 94 9.42 16.81 -9.12
CA ASP A 94 10.40 17.91 -9.18
C ASP A 94 11.23 17.89 -10.48
N VAL A 95 11.71 16.71 -10.87
CA VAL A 95 12.53 16.52 -12.07
C VAL A 95 11.72 16.71 -13.36
N LEU A 96 10.43 16.38 -13.35
CA LEU A 96 9.51 16.59 -14.46
C LEU A 96 9.10 18.07 -14.57
N GLU A 97 8.76 18.70 -13.45
CA GLU A 97 8.36 20.11 -13.38
C GLU A 97 9.48 21.06 -13.81
N ARG A 98 10.73 20.79 -13.41
CA ARG A 98 11.90 21.54 -13.90
C ARG A 98 12.07 21.47 -15.43
N ARG A 99 11.37 20.54 -16.09
CA ARG A 99 11.35 20.39 -17.55
C ARG A 99 10.04 20.90 -18.18
N GLY A 100 9.20 21.58 -17.42
CA GLY A 100 7.96 22.17 -17.90
C GLY A 100 6.80 21.19 -18.02
N VAL A 101 6.89 20.01 -17.41
CA VAL A 101 5.76 19.09 -17.30
C VAL A 101 4.86 19.54 -16.16
N GLU A 102 3.56 19.62 -16.41
CA GLU A 102 2.57 19.84 -15.36
C GLU A 102 2.35 18.53 -14.59
N VAL A 103 2.55 18.57 -13.26
CA VAL A 103 2.37 17.41 -12.38
C VAL A 103 1.34 17.73 -11.31
N THR A 104 0.34 16.87 -11.20
CA THR A 104 -0.70 16.89 -10.17
C THR A 104 -0.90 15.49 -9.59
N TYR A 105 -1.42 15.42 -8.37
CA TYR A 105 -1.62 14.19 -7.60
C TYR A 105 -3.12 13.97 -7.42
N ALA A 106 -3.64 12.90 -8.01
CA ALA A 106 -5.03 12.52 -7.86
C ALA A 106 -5.22 11.61 -6.64
N ILE A 107 -5.98 12.08 -5.65
CA ILE A 107 -6.16 11.40 -4.37
C ILE A 107 -7.55 10.75 -4.31
N HIS A 108 -7.57 9.43 -4.13
CA HIS A 108 -8.81 8.71 -3.87
C HIS A 108 -9.13 8.72 -2.36
N PRO A 109 -10.38 8.97 -1.94
CA PRO A 109 -10.73 9.16 -0.52
C PRO A 109 -10.44 7.94 0.38
N VAL A 110 -10.44 6.74 -0.21
CA VAL A 110 -10.11 5.48 0.50
C VAL A 110 -8.79 4.86 0.03
N ALA A 111 -7.91 5.64 -0.62
CA ALA A 111 -6.56 5.17 -0.90
C ALA A 111 -5.77 4.95 0.41
N GLY A 112 -5.02 3.85 0.47
CA GLY A 112 -4.24 3.48 1.64
C GLY A 112 -5.06 2.68 2.67
N ARG A 113 -4.70 2.84 3.95
CA ARG A 113 -5.28 2.08 5.08
C ARG A 113 -5.98 2.95 6.14
N MET A 114 -6.01 4.27 5.94
CA MET A 114 -6.71 5.21 6.84
C MET A 114 -7.24 6.42 6.04
N PRO A 115 -8.30 7.09 6.51
CA PRO A 115 -8.75 8.34 5.89
C PRO A 115 -7.61 9.37 5.84
N GLY A 116 -7.41 10.00 4.68
CA GLY A 116 -6.35 11.01 4.47
C GLY A 116 -4.92 10.46 4.46
N HIS A 117 -4.73 9.14 4.38
CA HIS A 117 -3.40 8.50 4.40
C HIS A 117 -2.44 9.14 3.40
N MET A 118 -2.89 9.31 2.16
CA MET A 118 -2.05 9.86 1.10
C MET A 118 -1.69 11.33 1.34
N ASN A 119 -2.63 12.14 1.82
CA ASN A 119 -2.39 13.55 2.13
C ASN A 119 -1.29 13.70 3.19
N VAL A 120 -1.27 12.84 4.21
CA VAL A 120 -0.22 12.84 5.25
C VAL A 120 1.15 12.49 4.66
N LEU A 121 1.25 11.40 3.88
CA LEU A 121 2.52 10.98 3.28
C LEU A 121 3.07 12.02 2.28
N LEU A 122 2.20 12.62 1.48
CA LEU A 122 2.61 13.65 0.52
C LEU A 122 2.98 14.97 1.21
N ALA A 123 2.31 15.32 2.31
CA ALA A 123 2.72 16.45 3.15
C ALA A 123 4.09 16.23 3.80
N GLU A 124 4.37 15.01 4.29
CA GLU A 124 5.69 14.62 4.79
C GLU A 124 6.79 14.76 3.72
N ALA A 125 6.45 14.43 2.47
CA ALA A 125 7.35 14.61 1.32
C ALA A 125 7.45 16.07 0.81
N ASN A 126 6.83 17.03 1.50
CA ASN A 126 6.77 18.46 1.12
C ASN A 126 6.10 18.72 -0.25
N VAL A 127 5.15 17.89 -0.66
CA VAL A 127 4.36 18.13 -1.87
C VAL A 127 3.44 19.35 -1.66
N PRO A 128 3.46 20.34 -2.56
CA PRO A 128 2.57 21.50 -2.49
C PRO A 128 1.08 21.11 -2.49
N TYR A 129 0.33 21.59 -1.50
CA TYR A 129 -1.13 21.38 -1.42
C TYR A 129 -1.90 21.70 -2.71
N PRO A 130 -1.59 22.76 -3.49
CA PRO A 130 -2.29 23.04 -4.74
C PRO A 130 -2.14 21.97 -5.82
N GLN A 131 -1.17 21.06 -5.69
CA GLN A 131 -1.00 19.93 -6.60
C GLN A 131 -1.79 18.70 -6.15
N LEU A 132 -2.33 18.70 -4.92
CA LEU A 132 -3.12 17.60 -4.38
C LEU A 132 -4.58 17.82 -4.75
N HIS A 133 -5.08 17.05 -5.72
CA HIS A 133 -6.44 17.13 -6.20
C HIS A 133 -7.22 15.93 -5.66
N GLU A 134 -8.34 16.20 -4.99
CA GLU A 134 -9.24 15.13 -4.57
C GLU A 134 -9.95 14.53 -5.80
N MET A 135 -10.45 13.29 -5.68
CA MET A 135 -11.00 12.52 -6.80
C MET A 135 -12.02 13.29 -7.67
N ASP A 136 -12.93 14.05 -7.05
CA ASP A 136 -13.96 14.81 -7.78
C ASP A 136 -13.36 15.96 -8.62
N GLU A 137 -12.23 16.52 -8.18
CA GLU A 137 -11.49 17.55 -8.89
C GLU A 137 -10.56 16.93 -9.96
N ALA A 138 -10.00 15.75 -9.68
CA ALA A 138 -9.06 15.07 -10.57
C ALA A 138 -9.75 14.34 -11.74
N ASN A 139 -10.93 13.75 -11.53
CA ASN A 139 -11.58 12.91 -12.54
C ASN A 139 -11.90 13.64 -13.87
N PRO A 140 -12.38 14.89 -13.88
CA PRO A 140 -12.57 15.68 -15.11
C PRO A 140 -11.28 15.93 -15.90
N GLU A 141 -10.11 15.82 -15.26
CA GLU A 141 -8.80 16.13 -15.83
C GLU A 141 -8.21 14.99 -16.64
N PHE A 142 -8.56 13.73 -16.31
CA PHE A 142 -7.93 12.56 -16.94
C PHE A 142 -8.11 12.53 -18.46
N ALA A 143 -9.25 12.99 -18.99
CA ALA A 143 -9.50 13.02 -20.44
C ALA A 143 -8.51 13.90 -21.23
N ARG A 144 -7.86 14.86 -20.57
CA ARG A 144 -6.81 15.73 -21.15
C ARG A 144 -5.40 15.43 -20.61
N THR A 145 -5.27 14.39 -19.80
CA THR A 145 -3.98 13.98 -19.22
C THR A 145 -3.22 13.08 -20.20
N ASP A 146 -1.97 13.44 -20.51
CA ASP A 146 -1.13 12.65 -21.40
C ASP A 146 -0.70 11.30 -20.78
N VAL A 147 -0.31 11.31 -19.50
CA VAL A 147 0.14 10.10 -18.79
C VAL A 147 -0.44 10.07 -17.38
N ALA A 148 -1.16 8.99 -17.03
CA ALA A 148 -1.52 8.67 -15.66
C ALA A 148 -0.52 7.65 -15.08
N LEU A 149 0.25 8.06 -14.07
CA LEU A 149 1.17 7.18 -13.35
C LEU A 149 0.50 6.63 -12.08
N VAL A 150 0.10 5.36 -12.12
CA VAL A 150 -0.58 4.67 -11.02
C VAL A 150 0.45 3.92 -10.17
N ILE A 151 0.59 4.28 -8.89
CA ILE A 151 1.64 3.76 -8.01
C ILE A 151 1.02 2.95 -6.89
N GLY A 152 1.19 1.62 -6.92
CA GLY A 152 0.73 0.72 -5.86
C GLY A 152 -0.80 0.67 -5.64
N ALA A 153 -1.59 1.40 -6.44
CA ALA A 153 -3.03 1.37 -6.39
C ALA A 153 -3.60 0.22 -7.26
N ASN A 154 -4.71 -0.35 -6.80
CA ASN A 154 -5.42 -1.40 -7.51
C ASN A 154 -6.93 -1.08 -7.57
N ASP A 155 -7.68 -1.41 -6.52
CA ASP A 155 -9.15 -1.36 -6.53
C ASP A 155 -9.69 0.04 -6.87
N VAL A 156 -9.07 1.10 -6.33
CA VAL A 156 -9.44 2.51 -6.56
C VAL A 156 -9.25 3.01 -8.00
N THR A 157 -8.69 2.17 -8.86
CA THR A 157 -8.49 2.44 -10.31
C THR A 157 -9.15 1.37 -11.18
N ASN A 158 -9.91 0.44 -10.59
CA ASN A 158 -10.44 -0.72 -11.31
C ASN A 158 -11.75 -0.38 -12.05
N PRO A 159 -11.77 -0.34 -13.41
CA PRO A 159 -12.96 0.02 -14.17
C PRO A 159 -14.15 -0.91 -13.95
N ALA A 160 -13.93 -2.12 -13.41
CA ALA A 160 -14.99 -3.05 -13.04
C ALA A 160 -16.01 -2.43 -12.07
N ALA A 161 -15.60 -1.45 -11.25
CA ALA A 161 -16.47 -0.75 -10.31
C ALA A 161 -17.66 -0.04 -10.98
N ARG A 162 -17.52 0.36 -12.25
CA ARG A 162 -18.59 1.01 -13.01
C ARG A 162 -19.71 0.06 -13.44
N ARG A 163 -19.52 -1.26 -13.31
CA ARG A 163 -20.51 -2.27 -13.71
C ARG A 163 -21.10 -2.98 -12.48
N PRO A 164 -22.39 -3.32 -12.49
CA PRO A 164 -23.00 -4.10 -11.43
C PRO A 164 -22.53 -5.56 -11.46
N GLY A 165 -22.68 -6.26 -10.33
CA GLY A 165 -22.48 -7.72 -10.24
C GLY A 165 -21.06 -8.17 -9.90
N ASN A 166 -20.22 -7.31 -9.33
CA ASN A 166 -18.89 -7.67 -8.84
C ASN A 166 -18.58 -7.00 -7.48
N PRO A 167 -17.53 -7.44 -6.76
CA PRO A 167 -17.22 -6.94 -5.40
C PRO A 167 -16.92 -5.44 -5.28
N VAL A 168 -16.57 -4.75 -6.37
CA VAL A 168 -16.29 -3.30 -6.37
C VAL A 168 -17.41 -2.48 -7.03
N SER A 169 -18.53 -3.10 -7.39
CA SER A 169 -19.66 -2.43 -8.05
C SER A 169 -20.15 -1.20 -7.28
N GLY A 170 -20.20 -0.06 -7.97
CA GLY A 170 -20.69 1.21 -7.44
C GLY A 170 -19.68 1.97 -6.57
N MET A 171 -18.49 1.41 -6.33
CA MET A 171 -17.40 2.14 -5.68
C MET A 171 -16.94 3.28 -6.61
N PRO A 172 -16.88 4.54 -6.13
CA PRO A 172 -16.19 5.59 -6.87
C PRO A 172 -14.73 5.17 -7.14
N ILE A 173 -14.19 5.56 -8.29
CA ILE A 173 -12.81 5.27 -8.67
C ILE A 173 -12.18 6.50 -9.32
N LEU A 174 -10.85 6.50 -9.41
CA LEU A 174 -10.12 7.42 -10.27
C LEU A 174 -10.23 6.95 -11.72
N ASP A 175 -10.66 7.85 -12.60
CA ASP A 175 -10.87 7.60 -14.04
C ASP A 175 -9.56 7.58 -14.85
N VAL A 176 -8.51 6.94 -14.31
CA VAL A 176 -7.17 6.90 -14.89
C VAL A 176 -7.15 6.28 -16.29
N ASP A 177 -8.10 5.40 -16.60
CA ASP A 177 -8.29 4.80 -17.93
C ASP A 177 -8.77 5.80 -18.99
N HIS A 178 -9.17 7.01 -18.61
CA HIS A 178 -9.47 8.09 -19.54
C HIS A 178 -8.21 8.83 -20.03
N ALA A 179 -7.07 8.69 -19.34
CA ALA A 179 -5.80 9.28 -19.78
C ALA A 179 -5.33 8.70 -21.13
N ARG A 180 -4.50 9.46 -21.85
CA ARG A 180 -3.96 9.05 -23.15
C ARG A 180 -3.07 7.80 -23.02
N SER A 181 -2.27 7.72 -21.97
CA SER A 181 -1.48 6.55 -21.60
C SER A 181 -1.55 6.33 -20.08
N VAL A 182 -1.52 5.08 -19.65
CA VAL A 182 -1.46 4.71 -18.24
C VAL A 182 -0.21 3.88 -17.98
N ILE A 183 0.50 4.16 -16.89
CA ILE A 183 1.62 3.35 -16.42
C ILE A 183 1.31 2.90 -15.01
N VAL A 184 1.32 1.59 -14.76
CA VAL A 184 1.06 1.03 -13.43
C VAL A 184 2.34 0.47 -12.85
N ILE A 185 2.80 1.04 -11.72
CA ILE A 185 3.92 0.51 -10.94
C ILE A 185 3.40 -0.40 -9.84
N LYS A 186 3.73 -1.69 -9.93
CA LYS A 186 3.41 -2.69 -8.89
C LYS A 186 4.35 -3.90 -8.96
N ARG A 187 4.40 -4.70 -7.89
CA ARG A 187 5.35 -5.83 -7.80
C ARG A 187 5.00 -7.03 -8.69
N SER A 188 3.72 -7.25 -8.97
CA SER A 188 3.22 -8.42 -9.72
C SER A 188 1.80 -8.17 -10.26
N MET A 189 1.19 -9.14 -10.93
CA MET A 189 -0.23 -9.08 -11.33
C MET A 189 -1.22 -9.35 -10.18
N GLY A 190 -0.76 -9.48 -8.94
CA GLY A 190 -1.61 -9.80 -7.79
C GLY A 190 -2.77 -8.84 -7.54
N HIS A 191 -3.81 -9.36 -6.88
CA HIS A 191 -5.06 -8.65 -6.59
C HIS A 191 -4.90 -7.55 -5.53
N GLY A 192 -5.90 -6.65 -5.50
CA GLY A 192 -6.08 -5.68 -4.43
C GLY A 192 -6.86 -6.28 -3.26
N TYR A 193 -7.45 -5.41 -2.45
CA TYR A 193 -8.26 -5.82 -1.30
C TYR A 193 -9.53 -6.55 -1.73
N ALA A 194 -10.14 -6.14 -2.85
CA ALA A 194 -11.35 -6.76 -3.38
C ALA A 194 -11.16 -8.18 -3.94
N GLY A 195 -9.92 -8.65 -4.09
CA GLY A 195 -9.63 -10.02 -4.52
C GLY A 195 -10.01 -10.34 -5.97
N ILE A 196 -10.22 -9.33 -6.82
CA ILE A 196 -10.56 -9.51 -8.24
C ILE A 196 -9.45 -8.99 -9.16
N ASP A 197 -9.49 -9.42 -10.42
CA ASP A 197 -8.65 -8.85 -11.47
C ASP A 197 -9.00 -7.39 -11.73
N ASN A 198 -7.98 -6.62 -12.13
CA ASN A 198 -8.14 -5.23 -12.52
C ASN A 198 -8.04 -5.09 -14.04
N GLU A 199 -9.16 -4.71 -14.64
CA GLU A 199 -9.32 -4.58 -16.08
C GLU A 199 -8.47 -3.45 -16.67
N LEU A 200 -8.02 -2.51 -15.85
CA LEU A 200 -7.05 -1.50 -16.27
C LEU A 200 -5.77 -2.14 -16.81
N TYR A 201 -5.34 -3.27 -16.26
CA TYR A 201 -4.05 -3.90 -16.58
C TYR A 201 -4.02 -4.56 -17.96
N THR A 202 -5.19 -4.84 -18.53
CA THR A 202 -5.33 -5.40 -19.88
C THR A 202 -5.77 -4.35 -20.91
N ASN A 203 -5.98 -3.11 -20.49
CA ASN A 203 -6.29 -2.01 -21.39
C ASN A 203 -5.07 -1.75 -22.31
N PRO A 204 -5.26 -1.65 -23.63
CA PRO A 204 -4.16 -1.46 -24.59
C PRO A 204 -3.39 -0.14 -24.42
N ARG A 205 -3.93 0.84 -23.69
CA ARG A 205 -3.24 2.10 -23.31
C ARG A 205 -2.44 1.99 -22.01
N THR A 206 -2.48 0.84 -21.35
CA THR A 206 -1.82 0.61 -20.05
C THR A 206 -0.53 -0.18 -20.23
N GLY A 207 0.57 0.40 -19.77
CA GLY A 207 1.84 -0.28 -19.58
C GLY A 207 2.01 -0.73 -18.13
N MET A 208 2.40 -1.99 -17.93
CA MET A 208 2.74 -2.52 -16.60
C MET A 208 4.24 -2.38 -16.34
N TYR A 209 4.61 -1.66 -15.29
CA TYR A 209 5.99 -1.57 -14.83
C TYR A 209 6.18 -2.36 -13.53
N PHE A 210 6.73 -3.57 -13.65
CA PHE A 210 6.89 -4.47 -12.50
C PHE A 210 8.09 -4.07 -11.63
N ALA A 211 7.82 -3.42 -10.51
CA ALA A 211 8.82 -2.99 -9.55
C ALA A 211 8.21 -2.82 -8.15
N ASP A 212 9.07 -2.84 -7.13
CA ASP A 212 8.78 -2.15 -5.88
C ASP A 212 8.61 -0.64 -6.17
N ALA A 213 7.65 0.02 -5.52
CA ALA A 213 7.29 1.40 -5.85
C ALA A 213 8.46 2.36 -5.69
N LYS A 214 9.20 2.26 -4.58
CA LYS A 214 10.36 3.09 -4.28
C LYS A 214 11.47 2.90 -5.31
N LYS A 215 11.81 1.64 -5.58
CA LYS A 215 12.85 1.30 -6.58
C LYS A 215 12.44 1.71 -8.01
N GLY A 216 11.18 1.50 -8.37
CA GLY A 216 10.65 1.86 -9.68
C GLY A 216 10.69 3.37 -9.92
N LEU A 217 10.24 4.16 -8.94
CA LEU A 217 10.30 5.62 -9.02
C LEU A 217 11.74 6.13 -9.08
N ALA A 218 12.65 5.61 -8.24
CA ALA A 218 14.06 5.98 -8.30
C ALA A 218 14.70 5.68 -9.67
N ALA A 219 14.37 4.52 -10.25
CA ALA A 219 14.84 4.14 -11.58
C ALA A 219 14.27 5.04 -12.68
N LEU A 220 12.99 5.40 -12.61
CA LEU A 220 12.37 6.38 -13.52
C LEU A 220 13.06 7.73 -13.40
N THR A 221 13.24 8.24 -12.18
CA THR A 221 13.92 9.52 -11.93
C THR A 221 15.32 9.53 -12.53
N ALA A 222 16.10 8.45 -12.34
CA ALA A 222 17.42 8.30 -12.94
C ALA A 222 17.34 8.28 -14.48
N ALA A 223 16.42 7.51 -15.06
CA ALA A 223 16.24 7.42 -16.50
C ALA A 223 15.87 8.78 -17.11
N VAL A 224 14.92 9.51 -16.51
CA VAL A 224 14.52 10.85 -16.98
C VAL A 224 15.68 11.83 -16.83
N LYS A 225 16.54 11.73 -15.80
CA LYS A 225 17.78 12.52 -15.70
C LYS A 225 18.78 12.21 -16.83
N THR A 226 18.91 10.95 -17.24
CA THR A 226 19.90 10.50 -18.25
C THR A 226 19.43 10.62 -19.69
N LEU A 227 18.13 10.54 -19.98
CA LEU A 227 17.58 10.54 -21.34
C LEU A 227 17.82 11.86 -22.11
N VAL A 228 18.42 12.86 -21.47
CA VAL A 228 18.72 14.16 -22.04
C VAL A 228 20.24 14.38 -21.99
N GLY A 229 20.92 13.73 -22.95
CA GLY A 229 22.19 14.15 -23.52
C GLY A 229 21.99 14.56 -24.97
#